data_AF-A0A1F3AAX8-F1
#
_entry.id   AF-A0A1F3AAX8-F1
#
_cell.length_a   1.000
_cell.length_b   1.000
_cell.length_c   1.000
_cell.angle_alpha   90.00
_cell.angle_beta   90.00
_cell.angle_gamma   90.00
#
_symmetry.space_group_name_H-M   'P 1'
#
loop_
_entity.id
_entity.type
_entity.pdbx_description
1 polymer ?
#
loop_
_entity_poly.entity_id
_entity_poly.type
_entity_poly.pdbx_seq_one_letter_code
_entity_poly.pdbx_strand_id
1 'polypeptide(L)'
;MARAGLIRTGLALAVAASALSGCAGMGKALGGGKNPPDEFAIATKAPLVVPPDYALRPPKPGETRPQELSPSERARQVLLGDVSSAPPTSGEQMLLQGAGATVADPNIRSILAAENGGRDEKDRSFANQLMFWKFVDGKVDDTAAPLKVDDPAAWHAERKRAIENVTGEGAKVVIKNDDALALPGVY
;
A
#
# COMPACT_ATOMS: atom_id res chain seq x y z
N MET A 1 33.73 49.98 21.28
CA MET A 1 33.20 49.56 19.97
C MET A 1 33.79 48.24 19.42
N ALA A 2 34.98 47.78 19.85
CA ALA A 2 35.62 46.57 19.29
C ALA A 2 34.90 45.22 19.58
N ARG A 3 34.19 45.09 20.72
CA ARG A 3 33.53 43.84 21.11
C ARG A 3 32.31 43.47 20.26
N ALA A 4 31.58 44.46 19.75
CA ALA A 4 30.40 44.23 18.91
C ALA A 4 30.76 43.76 17.49
N GLY A 5 31.94 44.15 16.98
CA GLY A 5 32.47 43.69 15.70
C GLY A 5 32.81 42.20 15.72
N LEU A 6 33.46 41.73 16.79
CA LEU A 6 33.83 40.32 16.96
C LEU A 6 32.61 39.38 17.09
N ILE A 7 31.54 39.84 17.74
CA ILE A 7 30.30 39.04 17.88
C ILE A 7 29.57 38.95 16.53
N ARG A 8 29.57 40.03 15.74
CA ARG A 8 28.95 40.04 14.40
C ARG A 8 29.70 39.18 13.39
N THR A 9 31.04 39.19 13.41
CA THR A 9 31.84 38.32 12.55
C THR A 9 31.73 36.85 12.97
N GLY A 10 31.70 36.57 14.27
CA GLY A 10 31.45 35.22 14.79
C GLY A 10 30.09 34.65 14.37
N LEU A 11 29.03 35.47 14.47
CA LEU A 11 27.68 35.06 14.04
C LEU A 11 27.61 34.82 12.53
N ALA A 12 28.23 35.68 11.71
CA ALA A 12 28.28 35.49 10.27
C ALA A 12 29.01 34.19 9.87
N LEU A 13 30.10 33.86 10.57
CA LEU A 13 30.85 32.63 10.33
C LEU A 13 30.05 31.38 10.75
N ALA A 14 29.30 31.45 11.85
CA ALA A 14 28.43 30.36 12.31
C ALA A 14 27.27 30.10 11.34
N VAL A 15 26.67 31.15 10.77
CA VAL A 15 25.61 31.03 9.76
C VAL A 15 26.17 30.43 8.45
N ALA A 16 27.35 30.87 8.01
CA ALA A 16 28.00 30.30 6.83
C ALA A 16 28.34 28.81 7.02
N ALA A 17 28.82 28.42 8.20
CA ALA A 17 29.14 27.02 8.50
C ALA A 17 27.89 26.12 8.52
N SER A 18 26.75 26.63 8.99
CA SER A 18 25.48 25.89 9.00
C SER A 18 24.82 25.80 7.62
N ALA A 19 25.11 26.72 6.70
CA ALA A 19 24.67 26.63 5.31
C ALA A 19 25.40 25.54 4.51
N LEU A 20 26.67 25.26 4.82
CA LEU A 20 27.46 24.23 4.11
C LEU A 20 27.13 22.79 4.55
N SER A 21 26.57 22.57 5.74
CA SER A 21 26.21 21.22 6.22
C SER A 21 25.01 20.60 5.47
N GLY A 22 24.21 21.42 4.78
CA GLY A 22 23.07 20.94 3.98
C GLY A 22 23.46 20.30 2.64
N CYS A 23 24.62 20.65 2.06
CA CYS A 23 25.02 20.12 0.75
C CYS A 23 25.57 18.69 0.78
N ALA A 24 25.92 18.15 1.95
CA ALA A 24 26.46 16.81 2.08
C ALA A 24 25.44 15.70 1.72
N GLY A 25 24.13 15.96 1.86
CA GLY A 25 23.06 15.00 1.55
C GLY A 25 22.51 15.07 0.12
N MET A 26 22.80 16.15 -0.62
CA MET A 26 22.24 16.41 -1.94
C MET A 26 22.62 15.33 -2.96
N GLY A 27 23.87 14.82 -2.90
CA GLY A 27 24.33 13.75 -3.78
C GLY A 27 23.51 12.46 -3.63
N LYS A 28 23.10 12.11 -2.41
CA LYS A 28 22.29 10.91 -2.15
C LYS A 28 20.84 11.07 -2.60
N ALA A 29 20.27 12.27 -2.44
CA ALA A 29 18.92 12.61 -2.93
C ALA A 29 18.85 12.68 -4.47
N LEU A 30 19.93 13.07 -5.14
CA LEU A 30 20.07 13.09 -6.59
C LEU A 30 20.51 11.74 -7.19
N GLY A 31 20.49 10.65 -6.42
CA GLY A 31 20.84 9.31 -6.91
C GLY A 31 22.34 9.06 -7.10
N GLY A 32 23.20 9.99 -6.67
CA GLY A 32 24.65 9.86 -6.60
C GLY A 32 25.07 8.98 -5.42
N GLY A 33 24.84 7.68 -5.53
CA GLY A 33 25.22 6.68 -4.55
C GLY A 33 25.12 5.27 -5.13
N LYS A 34 25.79 4.31 -4.50
CA LYS A 34 25.61 2.89 -4.82
C LYS A 34 24.26 2.46 -4.23
N ASN A 35 23.27 2.20 -5.08
CA ASN A 35 22.06 1.46 -4.72
C ASN A 35 22.35 -0.02 -5.03
N PRO A 36 22.82 -0.83 -4.06
CA PRO A 36 22.95 -2.26 -4.28
C PRO A 36 21.58 -2.84 -4.62
N PRO A 37 21.50 -3.79 -5.57
CA PRO A 37 20.30 -4.59 -5.77
C PRO A 37 19.91 -5.29 -4.46
N ASP A 38 18.60 -5.39 -4.19
CA ASP A 38 18.04 -6.01 -3.00
C ASP A 38 18.55 -7.45 -2.82
N GLU A 39 19.34 -7.68 -1.77
CA GLU A 39 19.93 -8.97 -1.44
C GLU A 39 18.91 -10.07 -1.06
N PHE A 40 17.65 -9.70 -0.80
CA PHE A 40 16.57 -10.65 -0.53
C PHE A 40 15.68 -10.91 -1.75
N ALA A 41 15.89 -10.20 -2.85
CA ALA A 41 15.18 -10.44 -4.10
C ALA A 41 15.76 -11.66 -4.84
N ILE A 42 15.35 -12.86 -4.42
CA ILE A 42 15.76 -14.11 -5.09
C ILE A 42 15.02 -14.23 -6.43
N ALA A 43 15.71 -13.89 -7.52
CA ALA A 43 15.24 -14.17 -8.87
C ALA A 43 15.48 -15.65 -9.19
N THR A 44 14.42 -16.45 -9.21
CA THR A 44 14.50 -17.85 -9.66
C THR A 44 14.60 -17.90 -11.18
N LYS A 45 15.69 -18.50 -11.68
CA LYS A 45 15.80 -18.84 -13.10
C LYS A 45 14.92 -20.02 -13.44
N ALA A 46 14.40 -20.03 -14.67
CA ALA A 46 13.67 -21.19 -15.17
C ALA A 46 14.57 -22.44 -15.16
N PRO A 47 14.04 -23.62 -14.80
CA PRO A 47 14.82 -24.85 -14.81
C PRO A 47 15.33 -25.14 -16.23
N LEU A 48 16.63 -25.46 -16.33
CA LEU A 48 17.27 -25.84 -17.59
C LEU A 48 16.90 -27.29 -17.90
N VAL A 49 15.81 -27.48 -18.65
CA VAL A 49 15.49 -28.78 -19.25
C VAL A 49 16.21 -28.84 -20.59
N VAL A 50 17.05 -29.86 -20.78
CA VAL A 50 17.69 -30.11 -22.07
C VAL A 50 16.60 -30.59 -23.04
N PRO A 51 16.27 -29.83 -24.10
CA PRO A 51 15.30 -30.27 -25.08
C PRO A 51 15.84 -31.52 -25.81
N PRO A 52 14.97 -32.45 -26.22
CA PRO A 52 15.38 -33.66 -26.94
C PRO A 52 16.07 -33.35 -28.28
N ASP A 53 15.85 -32.16 -28.84
CA ASP A 53 16.52 -31.69 -30.04
C ASP A 53 17.59 -30.64 -29.72
N TYR A 54 18.85 -31.02 -29.94
CA TYR A 54 20.05 -30.17 -29.82
C TYR A 54 20.21 -29.17 -31.00
N ALA A 55 19.16 -28.95 -31.80
CA ALA A 55 19.20 -28.12 -33.01
C ALA A 55 19.05 -26.61 -32.73
N LEU A 56 19.45 -26.14 -31.54
CA LEU A 56 19.41 -24.71 -31.21
C LEU A 56 20.60 -24.01 -31.86
N ARG A 57 20.32 -23.22 -32.90
CA ARG A 57 21.28 -22.25 -33.42
C ARG A 57 21.62 -21.26 -32.30
N PRO A 58 22.91 -20.98 -32.05
CA PRO A 58 23.29 -19.91 -31.14
C PRO A 58 22.57 -18.61 -31.53
N PRO A 59 21.92 -17.91 -30.58
CA PRO A 59 21.29 -16.64 -30.87
C PRO A 59 22.34 -15.69 -31.44
N LYS A 60 21.99 -14.97 -32.51
CA LYS A 60 22.94 -14.06 -33.14
C LYS A 60 23.30 -12.95 -32.15
N PRO A 61 24.57 -12.52 -32.08
CA PRO A 61 24.95 -11.36 -31.27
C PRO A 61 24.06 -10.15 -31.62
N GLY A 62 23.33 -9.62 -30.64
CA GLY A 62 22.44 -8.46 -30.80
C GLY A 62 20.95 -8.76 -30.96
N GLU A 63 20.53 -10.03 -31.01
CA GLU A 63 19.11 -10.38 -31.01
C GLU A 63 18.51 -10.22 -29.61
N THR A 64 17.30 -9.65 -29.52
CA THR A 64 16.59 -9.47 -28.25
C THR A 64 16.37 -10.83 -27.61
N ARG A 65 17.08 -11.10 -26.51
CA ARG A 65 16.82 -12.29 -25.69
C ARG A 65 15.33 -12.28 -25.31
N PRO A 66 14.60 -13.41 -25.41
CA PRO A 66 13.32 -13.53 -24.73
C PRO A 66 13.57 -13.13 -23.27
N GLN A 67 13.10 -11.94 -22.89
CA GLN A 67 13.49 -11.37 -21.61
C GLN A 67 12.93 -12.26 -20.51
N GLU A 68 13.76 -12.66 -19.55
CA GLU A 68 13.28 -13.32 -18.34
C GLU A 68 12.30 -12.34 -17.69
N LEU A 69 11.01 -12.70 -17.66
CA LEU A 69 9.98 -11.94 -16.97
C LEU A 69 10.49 -11.56 -15.58
N SER A 70 10.34 -10.29 -15.20
CA SER A 70 10.70 -9.86 -13.85
C SER A 70 9.91 -10.70 -12.82
N PRO A 71 10.45 -10.91 -11.60
CA PRO A 71 9.75 -11.70 -10.58
C PRO A 71 8.32 -11.21 -10.31
N SER A 72 8.09 -9.90 -10.38
CA SER A 72 6.77 -9.28 -10.25
C SER A 72 5.84 -9.60 -11.43
N GLU A 73 6.33 -9.55 -12.66
CA GLU A 73 5.55 -9.93 -13.85
C GLU A 73 5.18 -11.42 -13.84
N ARG A 74 6.12 -12.28 -13.43
CA ARG A 74 5.86 -13.72 -13.27
C ARG A 74 4.83 -13.99 -12.19
N ALA A 75 4.96 -13.38 -11.01
CA ALA A 75 3.98 -13.50 -9.94
C ALA A 75 2.59 -13.03 -10.40
N ARG A 76 2.54 -11.93 -11.15
CA ARG A 76 1.31 -11.41 -11.74
C ARG A 76 0.68 -12.41 -12.72
N GLN A 77 1.47 -13.02 -13.59
CA GLN A 77 1.00 -14.05 -14.53
C GLN A 77 0.49 -15.32 -13.81
N VAL A 78 1.10 -15.71 -12.70
CA VAL A 78 0.62 -16.85 -11.89
C VAL A 78 -0.71 -16.52 -11.21
N LEU A 79 -0.87 -15.31 -10.68
CA LEU A 79 -2.09 -14.91 -9.95
C LEU A 79 -3.28 -14.59 -10.86
N LEU A 80 -3.02 -13.93 -11.99
CA LEU A 80 -4.06 -13.43 -12.89
C LEU A 80 -4.22 -14.28 -14.15
N GLY A 81 -3.34 -15.26 -14.35
CA GLY A 81 -3.25 -16.02 -15.59
C GLY A 81 -2.54 -15.25 -16.69
N ASP A 82 -2.42 -15.89 -17.85
CA ASP A 82 -1.84 -15.28 -19.04
C ASP A 82 -2.83 -14.27 -19.65
N VAL A 83 -2.46 -12.99 -19.67
CA VAL A 83 -3.25 -11.92 -20.29
C VAL A 83 -3.30 -12.03 -21.82
N SER A 84 -2.43 -12.84 -22.42
CA SER A 84 -2.45 -13.18 -23.85
C SER A 84 -3.27 -14.44 -24.15
N SER A 85 -3.99 -14.99 -23.17
CA SER A 85 -4.87 -16.14 -23.39
C SER A 85 -5.93 -15.83 -24.46
N ALA A 86 -6.28 -16.85 -25.25
CA ALA A 86 -7.28 -16.72 -26.30
C ALA A 86 -8.60 -16.17 -25.73
N PRO A 87 -9.35 -15.33 -26.49
CA PRO A 87 -10.63 -14.82 -26.03
C PRO A 87 -11.56 -15.95 -25.57
N PRO A 88 -12.33 -15.76 -24.49
CA PRO A 88 -13.21 -16.79 -23.96
C PRO A 88 -14.19 -17.27 -25.03
N THR A 89 -14.36 -18.59 -25.10
CA THR A 89 -15.28 -19.25 -26.03
C THR A 89 -16.73 -18.83 -25.77
N SER A 90 -17.62 -19.05 -26.74
CA SER A 90 -19.04 -18.70 -26.57
C SER A 90 -19.69 -19.40 -25.37
N GLY A 91 -19.29 -20.64 -25.06
CA GLY A 91 -19.75 -21.37 -23.87
C GLY A 91 -19.26 -20.76 -22.57
N GLU A 92 -18.00 -20.33 -22.51
CA GLU A 92 -17.44 -19.64 -21.34
C GLU A 92 -18.09 -18.27 -21.14
N GLN A 93 -18.39 -17.54 -22.22
CA GLN A 93 -19.13 -16.28 -22.13
C GLN A 93 -20.53 -16.47 -21.55
N MET A 94 -21.25 -17.52 -21.94
CA MET A 94 -22.56 -17.86 -21.34
C MET A 94 -22.44 -18.19 -19.86
N LEU A 95 -21.39 -18.92 -19.46
CA LEU A 95 -21.13 -19.22 -18.06
C LEU A 95 -20.80 -17.94 -17.26
N LEU A 96 -19.97 -17.05 -17.81
CA LEU A 96 -19.65 -15.75 -17.20
C LEU A 96 -20.87 -14.85 -17.06
N GLN A 97 -21.78 -14.88 -18.05
CA GLN A 97 -23.06 -14.18 -17.97
C GLN A 97 -23.96 -14.77 -16.87
N GLY A 98 -24.07 -16.10 -16.81
CA GLY A 98 -24.81 -16.79 -15.74
C GLY A 98 -24.23 -16.54 -14.34
N ALA A 99 -22.92 -16.41 -14.23
CA ALA A 99 -22.22 -16.08 -13.00
C ALA A 99 -22.23 -14.57 -12.65
N GLY A 100 -22.79 -13.71 -13.52
CA GLY A 100 -22.77 -12.25 -13.33
C GLY A 100 -21.38 -11.62 -13.43
N ALA A 101 -20.37 -12.36 -13.90
CA ALA A 101 -18.97 -11.92 -13.95
C ALA A 101 -18.66 -10.96 -15.11
N THR A 102 -19.64 -10.70 -15.99
CA THR A 102 -19.48 -9.79 -17.15
C THR A 102 -19.64 -8.31 -16.80
N VAL A 103 -20.19 -7.99 -15.62
CA VAL A 103 -20.47 -6.61 -15.17
C VAL A 103 -19.69 -6.34 -13.88
N ALA A 104 -18.36 -6.45 -13.93
CA ALA A 104 -17.52 -6.03 -12.81
C ALA A 104 -17.35 -4.50 -12.84
N ASP A 105 -17.70 -3.82 -11.75
CA ASP A 105 -17.45 -2.38 -11.61
C ASP A 105 -15.93 -2.12 -11.57
N PRO A 106 -15.36 -1.30 -12.48
CA PRO A 106 -13.94 -0.97 -12.46
C PRO A 106 -13.50 -0.27 -11.16
N ASN A 107 -14.44 0.39 -10.46
CA ASN A 107 -14.22 1.06 -9.18
C ASN A 107 -14.47 0.15 -7.97
N ILE A 108 -14.72 -1.16 -8.15
CA ILE A 108 -15.03 -2.05 -7.01
C ILE A 108 -13.94 -2.04 -5.92
N ARG A 109 -12.68 -1.82 -6.29
CA ARG A 109 -11.59 -1.71 -5.32
C ARG A 109 -11.66 -0.45 -4.47
N SER A 110 -12.03 0.70 -5.05
CA SER A 110 -12.20 1.94 -4.29
C SER A 110 -13.47 1.89 -3.44
N ILE A 111 -14.55 1.30 -3.98
CA ILE A 111 -15.78 1.04 -3.21
C ILE A 111 -15.47 0.13 -2.02
N LEU A 112 -14.81 -1.01 -2.26
CA LEU A 112 -14.45 -1.96 -1.21
C LEU A 112 -13.46 -1.36 -0.19
N ALA A 113 -12.52 -0.51 -0.62
CA ALA A 113 -11.64 0.19 0.31
C ALA A 113 -12.39 1.22 1.16
N ALA A 114 -13.35 1.95 0.57
CA ALA A 114 -14.21 2.87 1.29
C ALA A 114 -15.15 2.15 2.27
N GLU A 115 -15.62 0.95 1.91
CA GLU A 115 -16.46 0.10 2.76
C GLU A 115 -15.64 -0.61 3.87
N ASN A 116 -14.51 -1.22 3.53
CA ASN A 116 -13.68 -2.01 4.47
C ASN A 116 -12.75 -1.16 5.33
N GLY A 117 -12.42 0.07 4.93
CA GLY A 117 -11.60 0.98 5.75
C GLY A 117 -12.20 1.29 7.12
N GLY A 118 -13.48 0.93 7.36
CA GLY A 118 -14.15 1.01 8.67
C GLY A 118 -14.07 -0.26 9.53
N ARG A 119 -13.59 -1.41 9.04
CA ARG A 119 -13.46 -2.64 9.84
C ARG A 119 -12.35 -2.59 10.89
N ASP A 120 -11.54 -1.52 10.87
CA ASP A 120 -10.59 -1.20 11.93
C ASP A 120 -11.24 -0.54 13.16
N GLU A 121 -12.56 -0.31 13.13
CA GLU A 121 -13.34 -0.01 14.33
C GLU A 121 -13.46 -1.29 15.17
N LYS A 122 -12.39 -1.58 15.91
CA LYS A 122 -12.45 -2.53 17.02
C LYS A 122 -13.36 -1.92 18.07
N ASP A 123 -14.49 -2.56 18.33
CA ASP A 123 -15.37 -2.18 19.43
C ASP A 123 -14.52 -1.95 20.68
N ARG A 124 -14.46 -0.68 21.10
CA ARG A 124 -13.65 -0.21 22.24
C ARG A 124 -14.13 -0.75 23.58
N SER A 125 -15.11 -1.65 23.59
CA SER A 125 -15.84 -2.02 24.80
C SER A 125 -14.96 -2.76 25.80
N PHE A 126 -14.38 -3.91 25.43
CA PHE A 126 -13.73 -4.77 26.43
C PHE A 126 -12.20 -4.76 26.37
N ALA A 127 -11.60 -4.97 25.20
CA ALA A 127 -10.14 -5.04 25.09
C ALA A 127 -9.47 -3.70 25.46
N ASN A 128 -10.09 -2.58 25.06
CA ASN A 128 -9.60 -1.25 25.41
C ASN A 128 -9.81 -0.96 26.90
N GLN A 129 -10.93 -1.38 27.49
CA GLN A 129 -11.16 -1.28 28.94
C GLN A 129 -10.18 -2.14 29.75
N LEU A 130 -9.77 -3.30 29.23
CA LEU A 130 -8.77 -4.16 29.88
C LEU A 130 -7.35 -3.57 29.77
N MET A 131 -6.97 -3.03 28.61
CA MET A 131 -5.66 -2.40 28.41
C MET A 131 -5.55 -1.04 29.13
N PHE A 132 -6.62 -0.25 29.12
CA PHE A 132 -6.72 1.08 29.73
C PHE A 132 -7.69 1.06 30.92
N TRP A 133 -7.49 0.11 31.84
CA TRP A 133 -8.29 -0.12 33.04
C TRP A 133 -8.39 1.04 34.05
N LYS A 134 -7.73 2.17 33.80
CA LYS A 134 -7.83 3.38 34.63
C LYS A 134 -8.98 4.24 34.14
N PHE A 135 -9.86 4.60 35.07
CA PHE A 135 -10.99 5.48 34.83
C PHE A 135 -10.70 6.86 35.43
N VAL A 136 -10.95 7.91 34.64
CA VAL A 136 -10.96 9.30 35.09
C VAL A 136 -12.33 9.86 34.71
N ASP A 137 -13.06 10.41 35.69
CA ASP A 137 -14.42 10.95 35.51
C ASP A 137 -15.42 9.99 34.83
N GLY A 138 -15.35 8.69 35.17
CA GLY A 138 -16.26 7.67 34.63
C GLY A 138 -16.00 7.26 33.18
N LYS A 139 -14.91 7.75 32.57
CA LYS A 139 -14.45 7.36 31.23
C LYS A 139 -13.11 6.66 31.32
N VAL A 140 -12.87 5.73 30.41
CA VAL A 140 -11.57 5.07 30.24
C VAL A 140 -10.54 6.11 29.82
N ASP A 141 -9.44 6.23 30.57
CA ASP A 141 -8.31 7.09 30.22
C ASP A 141 -7.52 6.47 29.07
N ASP A 142 -7.87 6.87 27.84
CA ASP A 142 -7.27 6.40 26.60
C ASP A 142 -6.14 7.32 26.09
N THR A 143 -5.60 8.19 26.93
CA THR A 143 -4.51 9.12 26.57
C THR A 143 -3.25 8.40 26.10
N ALA A 144 -2.99 7.19 26.60
CA ALA A 144 -1.87 6.34 26.20
C ALA A 144 -2.21 5.39 25.04
N ALA A 145 -3.43 5.47 24.47
CA ALA A 145 -3.83 4.58 23.39
C ALA A 145 -3.11 4.94 22.08
N PRO A 146 -2.43 3.97 21.43
CA PRO A 146 -1.68 4.23 20.21
C PRO A 146 -2.56 4.61 19.01
N LEU A 147 -3.87 4.35 19.07
CA LEU A 147 -4.84 4.67 18.02
C LEU A 147 -6.02 5.47 18.61
N LYS A 148 -5.73 6.68 19.08
CA LYS A 148 -6.75 7.62 19.56
C LYS A 148 -7.31 8.43 18.38
N VAL A 149 -8.63 8.45 18.24
CA VAL A 149 -9.33 9.40 17.37
C VAL A 149 -9.75 10.56 18.27
N ASP A 150 -9.17 11.73 18.07
CA ASP A 150 -9.40 12.89 18.95
C ASP A 150 -10.81 13.48 18.81
N ASP A 151 -11.39 13.42 17.61
CA ASP A 151 -12.80 13.77 17.36
C ASP A 151 -13.48 12.67 16.53
N PRO A 152 -14.20 11.75 17.21
CA PRO A 152 -14.95 10.69 16.53
C PRO A 152 -15.99 11.24 15.54
N ALA A 153 -16.68 12.32 15.89
CA ALA A 153 -17.78 12.84 15.08
C ALA A 153 -17.29 13.45 13.77
N ALA A 154 -16.20 14.23 13.81
CA ALA A 154 -15.56 14.75 12.59
C ALA A 154 -15.02 13.62 11.71
N TRP A 155 -14.38 12.61 12.30
CA TRP A 155 -13.87 11.44 11.57
C TRP A 155 -15.00 10.65 10.87
N HIS A 156 -16.13 10.43 11.54
CA HIS A 156 -17.30 9.78 10.93
C HIS A 156 -17.91 10.61 9.80
N ALA A 157 -17.93 11.94 9.93
CA ALA A 157 -18.43 12.83 8.89
C ALA A 157 -17.53 12.83 7.64
N GLU A 158 -16.21 12.86 7.80
CA GLU A 158 -15.25 12.72 6.71
C GLU A 158 -15.34 11.36 6.03
N ARG A 159 -15.50 10.28 6.82
CA ARG A 159 -15.73 8.92 6.30
C ARG A 159 -17.00 8.84 5.45
N LYS A 160 -18.11 9.40 5.95
CA LYS A 160 -19.39 9.42 5.23
C LYS A 160 -19.23 10.13 3.88
N ARG A 161 -18.53 11.28 3.87
CA ARG A 161 -18.23 12.01 2.63
C ARG A 161 -17.36 11.21 1.67
N ALA A 162 -16.33 10.51 2.16
CA ALA A 162 -15.47 9.68 1.32
C ALA A 162 -16.24 8.50 0.68
N ILE A 163 -17.14 7.87 1.44
CA ILE A 163 -18.02 6.81 0.94
C ILE A 163 -18.99 7.37 -0.11
N GLU A 164 -19.64 8.51 0.18
CA GLU A 164 -20.57 9.18 -0.75
C GLU A 164 -19.88 9.58 -2.06
N ASN A 165 -18.64 10.07 -2.00
CA ASN A 165 -17.85 10.44 -3.18
C ASN A 165 -17.55 9.26 -4.12
N VAL A 166 -17.43 8.05 -3.58
CA VAL A 166 -17.06 6.85 -4.35
C VAL A 166 -18.31 6.08 -4.79
N THR A 167 -19.36 6.06 -3.98
CA THR A 167 -20.59 5.27 -4.23
C THR A 167 -21.70 6.07 -4.92
N GLY A 168 -21.59 7.40 -4.97
CA GLY A 168 -22.61 8.30 -5.51
C GLY A 168 -23.74 8.59 -4.51
N GLU A 169 -24.35 9.78 -4.59
CA GLU A 169 -25.50 10.16 -3.75
C GLU A 169 -26.67 9.17 -3.97
N GLY A 170 -26.86 8.24 -3.03
CA GLY A 170 -27.99 7.30 -3.04
C GLY A 170 -27.62 5.81 -2.92
N ALA A 171 -26.35 5.45 -2.86
CA ALA A 171 -25.97 4.06 -2.57
C ALA A 171 -26.37 3.69 -1.13
N LYS A 172 -27.25 2.69 -0.99
CA LYS A 172 -27.70 2.19 0.32
C LYS A 172 -26.61 1.30 0.94
N VAL A 173 -25.55 1.90 1.46
CA VAL A 173 -24.54 1.18 2.26
C VAL A 173 -25.15 0.89 3.63
N VAL A 174 -25.65 -0.33 3.82
CA VAL A 174 -26.14 -0.80 5.11
C VAL A 174 -24.96 -1.34 5.90
N ILE A 175 -24.37 -0.50 6.76
CA ILE A 175 -23.45 -0.96 7.78
C ILE A 175 -24.31 -1.62 8.86
N LYS A 176 -24.40 -2.95 8.84
CA LYS A 176 -24.99 -3.70 9.94
C LYS A 176 -23.98 -3.71 11.08
N ASN A 177 -24.30 -2.97 12.14
CA ASN A 177 -23.67 -3.17 13.42
C ASN A 177 -24.39 -4.35 14.08
N ASP A 178 -23.80 -5.54 13.97
CA ASP A 178 -24.21 -6.67 14.81
C ASP A 178 -23.36 -6.60 16.09
N ASP A 179 -23.98 -6.79 17.27
CA ASP A 179 -23.30 -6.82 18.59
C ASP A 179 -22.34 -8.01 18.76
N ALA A 180 -21.97 -8.67 17.66
CA ALA A 180 -21.09 -9.82 17.64
C ALA A 180 -19.63 -9.36 17.71
N LEU A 181 -18.89 -9.92 18.67
CA LEU A 181 -17.46 -9.69 18.86
C LEU A 181 -16.68 -10.05 17.58
N ALA A 182 -16.33 -9.06 16.77
CA ALA A 182 -15.57 -9.27 15.53
C ALA A 182 -14.12 -9.64 15.87
N LEU A 183 -13.85 -10.94 16.00
CA LEU A 183 -12.49 -11.45 16.16
C LEU A 183 -11.81 -11.53 14.78
N PRO A 184 -10.54 -11.10 14.67
CA PRO A 184 -9.82 -11.20 13.40
C PRO A 184 -9.69 -12.68 12.99
N GLY A 185 -10.18 -13.00 11.80
CA GLY A 185 -10.06 -14.34 11.19
C GLY A 185 -11.27 -15.27 11.36
N VAL A 186 -12.37 -14.80 11.95
CA VAL A 186 -13.64 -15.54 11.98
C VAL A 186 -14.60 -14.87 11.01
N TYR A 187 -14.85 -15.53 9.88
CA TYR A 187 -15.90 -15.18 8.92
C TYR A 187 -17.13 -16.05 9.19
#